data_AF-X0WH95-F1
#
_entry.id   AF-X0WH95-F1
#
_cell.length_a   1.000
_cell.length_b   1.000
_cell.length_c   1.000
_cell.angle_alpha   90.00
_cell.angle_beta   90.00
_cell.angle_gamma   90.00
#
_symmetry.space_group_name_H-M   'P 1'
#
loop_
_entity.id
_entity.type
_entity.pdbx_description
1 polymer ?
#
loop_
_entity_poly.entity_id
_entity_poly.type
_entity_poly.pdbx_seq_one_letter_code
_entity_poly.pdbx_strand_id
1 'polypeptide(L)'
;AGAPLYVSPDDIPGEVIEDKRKDAREFALEEGKPENVIDRIVEGRLKKFLDEVCLMRQPYVRDDELTVEELLMQNIGSIGENIIVRRFERWELGEDTMD
;
A
#
# COMPACT_ATOMS: atom_id res chain seq x y z
N ALA A 1 0.72 10.04 -10.31
CA ALA A 1 -0.40 9.55 -9.48
C ALA A 1 -0.19 8.05 -9.26
N GLY A 2 -0.36 7.55 -8.03
CA GLY A 2 0.18 6.25 -7.60
C GLY A 2 -0.60 4.98 -7.97
N ALA A 3 -1.67 5.06 -8.78
CA ALA A 3 -2.49 3.92 -9.21
C ALA A 3 -2.77 2.88 -8.10
N PRO A 4 -3.34 3.28 -6.95
CA PRO A 4 -3.63 2.35 -5.85
C PRO A 4 -4.65 1.29 -6.28
N LEU A 5 -4.57 0.12 -5.67
CA LEU A 5 -5.48 -1.01 -5.88
C LEU A 5 -6.50 -1.16 -4.75
N TYR A 6 -6.14 -0.71 -3.55
CA TYR A 6 -6.96 -0.81 -2.34
C TYR A 6 -7.13 0.56 -1.68
N VAL A 7 -8.18 0.76 -0.89
CA VAL A 7 -8.33 1.98 -0.09
C VAL A 7 -7.31 1.95 1.05
N SER A 8 -7.33 0.88 1.84
CA SER A 8 -6.51 0.71 3.04
C SER A 8 -5.93 -0.71 3.13
N PRO A 9 -4.95 -0.97 4.01
CA PRO A 9 -4.42 -2.31 4.25
C PRO A 9 -5.47 -3.36 4.63
N ASP A 10 -6.53 -2.93 5.33
CA ASP A 10 -7.60 -3.82 5.78
C ASP A 10 -8.48 -4.34 4.63
N ASP A 11 -8.43 -3.67 3.47
CA ASP A 11 -9.16 -4.09 2.27
C ASP A 11 -8.40 -5.14 1.45
N ILE A 12 -7.15 -5.47 1.83
CA ILE A 12 -6.33 -6.44 1.09
C ILE A 12 -6.72 -7.87 1.50
N PRO A 13 -7.04 -8.76 0.54
CA PRO A 13 -7.23 -10.17 0.83
C PRO A 13 -6.01 -10.79 1.51
N GLY A 14 -6.23 -11.58 2.57
CA GLY A 14 -5.13 -12.18 3.33
C GLY A 14 -4.17 -13.04 2.47
N GLU A 15 -4.71 -13.71 1.45
CA GLU A 15 -3.92 -14.47 0.47
C GLU A 15 -2.88 -13.62 -0.26
N VAL A 16 -3.22 -12.38 -0.66
CA VAL A 16 -2.29 -11.47 -1.33
C VAL A 16 -1.15 -11.05 -0.39
N ILE A 17 -1.46 -10.85 0.89
CA ILE A 17 -0.45 -10.52 1.91
C ILE A 17 0.49 -11.71 2.15
N GLU A 18 -0.06 -12.92 2.26
CA GLU A 18 0.75 -14.14 2.46
C GLU A 18 1.64 -14.44 1.25
N ASP A 19 1.11 -14.32 0.03
CA ASP A 19 1.88 -14.48 -1.19
C ASP A 19 3.02 -13.45 -1.24
N LYS A 20 2.73 -12.18 -0.96
CA LYS A 20 3.77 -11.15 -0.96
C LYS A 20 4.83 -11.37 0.13
N ARG A 21 4.43 -11.89 1.30
CA ARG A 21 5.34 -12.26 2.39
C ARG A 21 6.27 -13.40 1.95
N LYS A 22 5.71 -14.42 1.30
CA LYS A 22 6.45 -15.56 0.77
C LYS A 22 7.47 -15.10 -0.27
N ASP A 23 7.06 -14.30 -1.25
CA ASP A 23 7.96 -13.74 -2.28
C ASP A 23 9.11 -12.95 -1.65
N ALA A 24 8.82 -12.11 -0.65
CA ALA A 24 9.83 -11.32 0.03
C ALA A 24 10.83 -12.19 0.80
N ARG A 25 10.38 -13.32 1.36
CA ARG A 25 11.22 -14.27 2.09
C ARG A 25 12.09 -15.08 1.12
N GLU A 26 11.52 -15.58 0.04
CA GLU A 26 12.24 -16.29 -1.02
C GLU A 26 13.34 -15.40 -1.61
N PHE A 27 13.00 -14.16 -1.95
CA PHE A 27 13.98 -13.16 -2.39
C PHE A 27 15.15 -13.00 -1.40
N ALA A 28 14.87 -12.91 -0.10
CA ALA A 28 15.91 -12.73 0.91
C ALA A 28 16.84 -13.96 1.05
N LEU A 29 16.29 -15.16 0.87
CA LEU A 29 17.04 -16.42 0.91
C LEU A 29 17.92 -16.58 -0.34
N GLU A 30 17.39 -16.29 -1.52
CA GLU A 30 18.14 -16.34 -2.79
C GLU A 30 19.32 -15.35 -2.81
N GLU A 31 19.13 -14.18 -2.21
CA GLU A 31 20.15 -13.16 -2.01
C GLU A 31 21.21 -13.52 -0.95
N GLY A 32 21.12 -14.71 -0.35
CA GLY A 32 22.06 -15.21 0.65
C GLY A 32 22.11 -14.37 1.93
N LYS A 33 21.01 -13.71 2.29
CA LYS A 33 20.98 -12.85 3.49
C LYS A 33 20.97 -13.71 4.76
N PRO A 34 21.64 -13.28 5.84
CA PRO A 34 21.60 -13.97 7.13
C PRO A 34 20.17 -14.13 7.67
N GLU A 35 19.85 -15.28 8.30
CA GLU A 35 18.51 -15.54 8.83
C GLU A 35 18.00 -14.45 9.79
N ASN A 36 18.90 -13.88 10.60
CA ASN A 36 18.57 -12.84 11.58
C ASN A 36 18.15 -11.50 10.94
N VAL A 37 18.28 -11.32 9.62
CA VAL A 37 17.79 -10.11 8.92
C VAL A 37 16.64 -10.39 7.97
N ILE A 38 16.29 -11.65 7.72
CA ILE A 38 15.23 -12.03 6.76
C ILE A 38 13.89 -11.42 7.17
N ASP A 39 13.49 -11.57 8.43
CA ASP A 39 12.20 -11.07 8.91
C ASP A 39 12.06 -9.55 8.73
N ARG A 40 13.15 -8.81 8.99
CA ARG A 40 13.20 -7.36 8.77
C ARG A 40 13.11 -6.99 7.29
N ILE A 41 13.71 -7.79 6.40
CA ILE A 41 13.61 -7.58 4.95
C ILE A 41 12.18 -7.83 4.48
N VAL A 42 11.56 -8.89 4.99
CA VAL A 42 10.16 -9.23 4.70
C VAL A 42 9.23 -8.11 5.15
N GLU A 43 9.37 -7.62 6.38
CA GLU A 43 8.58 -6.51 6.91
C GLU A 43 8.76 -5.24 6.08
N GLY A 44 10.01 -4.88 5.73
CA GLY A 44 10.28 -3.70 4.90
C GLY A 44 9.66 -3.80 3.50
N ARG A 45 9.70 -4.98 2.88
CA ARG A 45 9.09 -5.24 1.58
C ARG A 45 7.57 -5.23 1.65
N LEU A 46 6.97 -5.79 2.69
CA LEU A 46 5.53 -5.72 2.93
C LEU A 46 5.09 -4.26 3.14
N LYS A 47 5.81 -3.51 3.99
CA LYS A 47 5.53 -2.08 4.19
C LYS A 47 5.57 -1.32 2.86
N LYS A 48 6.60 -1.53 2.03
CA LYS A 48 6.71 -0.90 0.72
C LYS A 48 5.54 -1.28 -0.19
N PHE A 49 5.16 -2.56 -0.23
CA PHE A 49 3.99 -3.01 -0.99
C PHE A 49 2.73 -2.28 -0.56
N LEU A 50 2.46 -2.19 0.75
CA LEU A 50 1.30 -1.46 1.28
C LEU A 50 1.35 0.03 0.91
N ASP A 51 2.52 0.67 0.99
CA ASP A 51 2.72 2.07 0.61
C ASP A 51 2.45 2.30 -0.90
N GLU A 52 2.68 1.30 -1.74
CA GLU A 52 2.42 1.36 -3.19
C GLU A 52 0.95 1.12 -3.53
N VAL A 53 0.29 0.13 -2.92
CA VAL A 53 -1.04 -0.33 -3.37
C VAL A 53 -2.23 0.25 -2.59
N CYS A 54 -2.02 0.84 -1.40
CA CYS A 54 -3.10 1.40 -0.59
C CYS A 54 -3.18 2.92 -0.73
N LEU A 55 -4.32 3.45 -1.20
CA LEU A 55 -4.56 4.88 -1.35
C LEU A 55 -4.25 5.67 -0.07
N MET A 56 -4.72 5.19 1.09
CA MET A 56 -4.53 5.87 2.37
C MET A 56 -3.05 6.05 2.75
N ARG A 57 -2.16 5.17 2.28
CA ARG A 57 -0.73 5.19 2.59
C ARG A 57 0.10 5.99 1.58
N GLN A 58 -0.49 6.36 0.45
CA GLN A 58 0.22 7.09 -0.58
C GLN A 58 0.46 8.55 -0.17
N PRO A 59 1.58 9.16 -0.61
CA PRO A 59 1.77 10.60 -0.48
C PRO A 59 0.68 11.34 -1.25
N TYR A 60 0.20 12.44 -0.68
CA TYR A 60 -0.79 13.28 -1.31
C TYR A 60 -0.15 14.04 -2.48
N VAL A 61 -0.77 13.94 -3.65
CA VAL A 61 -0.18 14.45 -4.91
C VAL A 61 0.12 15.97 -4.90
N ARG A 62 -0.49 16.75 -4.00
CA ARG A 62 -0.24 18.19 -3.88
C ARG A 62 0.69 18.57 -2.73
N ASP A 63 1.01 17.62 -1.85
CA ASP A 63 1.90 17.80 -0.70
C ASP A 63 2.43 16.42 -0.31
N ASP A 64 3.66 16.11 -0.71
CA ASP A 64 4.30 14.82 -0.51
C ASP A 64 4.82 14.60 0.91
N GLU A 65 4.79 15.64 1.76
CA GLU A 65 5.05 15.52 3.20
C GLU A 65 3.87 14.88 3.94
N LEU A 66 2.69 14.83 3.32
CA LEU A 66 1.47 14.25 3.88
C LEU A 66 1.05 13.01 3.12
N THR A 67 0.58 12.00 3.83
CA THR A 67 -0.19 10.90 3.26
C THR A 67 -1.65 11.30 3.03
N VAL A 68 -2.37 10.54 2.20
CA VAL A 68 -3.82 10.72 2.02
C VAL A 68 -4.57 10.49 3.33
N GLU A 69 -4.13 9.55 4.16
CA GLU A 69 -4.69 9.32 5.50
C GLU A 69 -4.54 10.54 6.41
N GLU A 70 -3.35 11.12 6.49
CA GLU A 70 -3.10 12.32 7.30
C GLU A 70 -3.92 13.50 6.81
N LEU A 71 -4.02 13.71 5.49
CA LEU A 71 -4.89 14.71 4.89
C LEU A 71 -6.36 14.48 5.29
N LEU A 72 -6.84 13.24 5.25
CA LEU A 72 -8.21 12.89 5.63
C LEU A 72 -8.46 13.21 7.10
N MET A 73 -7.55 12.84 8.00
CA MET A 73 -7.64 13.11 9.43
C MET A 73 -7.64 14.62 9.74
N GLN A 74 -6.82 15.41 9.06
CA GLN A 74 -6.81 16.88 9.19
C GLN A 74 -8.18 17.48 8.80
N ASN A 75 -8.78 17.00 7.70
CA ASN A 75 -10.10 17.45 7.26
C ASN A 75 -11.22 17.04 8.22
N ILE A 76 -11.19 15.82 8.75
CA ILE A 76 -12.12 15.37 9.80
C ILE A 76 -12.04 16.30 11.01
N GLY A 77 -10.83 16.61 11.48
CA GLY A 77 -10.62 17.52 12.61
C GLY A 77 -11.12 18.95 12.34
N SER A 78 -10.94 19.45 11.12
CA SER A 78 -11.38 20.80 10.74
C SER A 78 -12.90 20.91 10.53
N ILE A 79 -13.55 19.87 10.00
CA ILE A 79 -14.98 19.87 9.67
C ILE A 79 -15.81 19.45 10.88
N GLY A 80 -15.25 18.59 11.75
CA GLY A 80 -15.96 18.03 12.90
C GLY A 80 -16.90 16.89 12.55
N GLU A 81 -16.77 16.33 11.34
CA GLU A 81 -17.56 15.19 10.87
C GLU A 81 -16.63 14.06 10.41
N ASN A 82 -17.09 12.82 10.55
CA ASN A 82 -16.36 11.66 10.06
C ASN A 82 -16.41 11.58 8.52
N ILE A 83 -15.26 11.36 7.89
CA ILE A 83 -15.12 11.25 6.43
C ILE A 83 -14.49 9.91 6.11
N ILE A 84 -15.12 9.16 5.20
CA ILE A 84 -14.65 7.83 4.80
C ILE A 84 -14.52 7.78 3.28
N VAL A 85 -13.36 7.36 2.80
CA VAL A 85 -13.20 6.95 1.40
C VAL A 85 -13.76 5.55 1.25
N ARG A 86 -14.98 5.43 0.71
CA ARG A 86 -15.65 4.12 0.64
C ARG A 86 -15.15 3.24 -0.50
N ARG A 87 -14.89 3.83 -1.67
CA ARG A 87 -14.42 3.15 -2.89
C ARG A 87 -13.90 4.18 -3.88
N PHE A 88 -13.03 3.74 -4.77
CA PHE A 88 -12.62 4.49 -5.96
C PHE A 88 -12.64 3.56 -7.17
N GLU A 89 -12.58 4.15 -8.35
CA GLU A 89 -12.39 3.42 -9.60
C GLU A 89 -11.46 4.25 -10.48
N ARG A 90 -10.49 3.60 -11.12
CA ARG A 90 -9.52 4.23 -12.01
C ARG A 90 -9.60 3.54 -13.37
N TRP A 91 -9.80 4.32 -14.42
CA TRP A 91 -9.87 3.83 -15.79
C TRP A 91 -8.65 4.37 -16.53
N GLU A 92 -7.91 3.49 -17.20
CA GLU A 92 -6.80 3.84 -18.07
C GLU A 92 -6.98 3.16 -19.44
N LEU A 93 -6.87 3.93 -20.51
CA LEU A 93 -7.05 3.39 -21.86
C LEU A 93 -5.88 2.48 -22.24
N GLY A 94 -6.17 1.20 -22.51
CA GLY A 94 -5.16 0.20 -22.87
C GLY A 94 -4.65 -0.64 -21.69
N GLU A 95 -5.20 -0.47 -20.49
CA GLU A 95 -4.98 -1.34 -19.34
C GLU A 95 -5.76 -2.65 -19.53
N ASP A 96 -5.31 -3.49 -20.46
CA ASP A 96 -5.65 -4.92 -20.62
C ASP A 96 -4.93 -5.49 -21.85
N THR A 97 -3.72 -6.05 -21.66
CA THR A 97 -3.21 -7.19 -22.44
C THR A 97 -2.13 -7.91 -21.61
N MET A 98 -2.53 -8.62 -20.56
CA MET A 98 -1.72 -9.70 -19.98
C MET A 98 -2.65 -10.54 -19.10
N ASP A 99 -3.17 -11.61 -19.71
CA ASP A 99 -3.67 -12.81 -19.02
C ASP A 99 -2.58 -13.41 -18.12
#